data_AF-A0A088E8K5-F1
#
_entry.id   AF-A0A088E8K5-F1
#
_cell.length_a   1.000
_cell.length_b   1.000
_cell.length_c   1.000
_cell.angle_alpha   90.00
_cell.angle_beta   90.00
_cell.angle_gamma   90.00
#
_symmetry.space_group_name_H-M   'P 1'
#
loop_
_entity.id
_entity.type
_entity.pdbx_description
1 polymer ?
#
loop_
_entity_poly.entity_id
_entity_poly.type
_entity_poly.pdbx_seq_one_letter_code
_entity_poly.pdbx_strand_id
1 'polypeptide(L)' 'MKIITVKLPEQFLEAMDELVNTGRYETRSEVIRAAIGDFIRKELWIKD' A
#
# COMPACT_ATOMS: atom_id res chain seq x y z
N MET A 1 3.56 -8.74 12.86
CA MET A 1 2.97 -7.53 12.27
C MET A 1 2.42 -6.65 13.38
N LYS A 2 2.53 -5.32 13.28
CA LYS A 2 1.89 -4.37 14.22
C LYS A 2 0.71 -3.69 13.51
N ILE A 3 -0.37 -3.39 14.24
CA ILE A 3 -1.52 -2.64 13.71
C ILE A 3 -1.17 -1.16 13.77
N ILE A 4 -1.37 -0.46 12.65
CA ILE A 4 -1.26 1.00 12.56
C ILE A 4 -2.59 1.55 12.07
N THR A 5 -3.02 2.67 12.64
CA THR A 5 -4.21 3.40 12.18
C THR A 5 -3.74 4.69 11.53
N VAL A 6 -4.08 4.87 10.25
CA VAL A 6 -3.74 6.07 9.48
C VAL A 6 -5.02 6.66 8.90
N LYS A 7 -5.04 7.98 8.73
CA LYS A 7 -6.12 8.66 8.00
C LYS A 7 -5.70 8.79 6.54
N LEU A 8 -6.50 8.25 5.64
CA LEU A 8 -6.29 8.34 4.19
C LEU A 8 -7.47 9.07 3.55
N PRO A 9 -7.25 9.84 2.48
CA PRO A 9 -8.34 10.38 1.67
C PRO A 9 -9.14 9.25 1.02
N GLU A 10 -10.42 9.50 0.78
CA GLU A 10 -11.37 8.52 0.23
C GLU A 10 -10.94 8.00 -1.15
N GLN A 11 -10.39 8.86 -1.99
CA GLN A 11 -9.87 8.51 -3.31
C GLN A 11 -8.81 7.39 -3.27
N PHE A 12 -7.97 7.36 -2.23
CA PHE A 12 -6.98 6.30 -2.07
C PHE A 12 -7.62 5.00 -1.62
N LEU A 13 -8.68 5.06 -0.80
CA LEU A 13 -9.45 3.88 -0.43
C LEU A 13 -10.11 3.26 -1.67
N GLU A 14 -10.76 4.07 -2.50
CA GLU A 14 -11.39 3.60 -3.74
C GLU A 14 -10.37 2.94 -4.68
N ALA A 15 -9.23 3.60 -4.91
CA ALA A 15 -8.16 3.02 -5.73
C ALA A 15 -7.62 1.70 -5.16
N MET A 16 -7.50 1.59 -3.83
CA MET A 16 -7.09 0.34 -3.19
C MET A 16 -8.16 -0.75 -3.31
N ASP A 17 -9.44 -0.40 -3.21
CA ASP A 17 -10.54 -1.35 -3.37
C ASP A 17 -10.64 -1.83 -4.82
N GLU A 18 -10.39 -1.00 -5.82
CA GLU A 18 -10.25 -1.43 -7.22
C GLU A 18 -9.09 -2.42 -7.41
N LEU A 19 -7.95 -2.18 -6.77
CA LEU A 19 -6.80 -3.10 -6.82
C LEU A 19 -7.08 -4.46 -6.17
N VAL A 20 -7.94 -4.49 -5.17
CA VAL A 20 -8.41 -5.74 -4.55
C VAL A 20 -9.46 -6.42 -5.44
N ASN A 21 -10.41 -5.65 -6.00
CA ASN A 21 -11.47 -6.17 -6.88
C ASN A 21 -10.93 -6.78 -8.17
N THR A 22 -9.82 -6.25 -8.69
CA THR A 22 -9.13 -6.81 -9.86
C THR A 22 -8.38 -8.12 -9.55
N GLY A 23 -8.43 -8.60 -8.30
CA GLY A 23 -7.79 -9.84 -7.85
C GLY A 23 -6.28 -9.76 -7.76
N ARG A 24 -5.71 -8.55 -7.89
CA ARG A 24 -4.25 -8.34 -7.85
C ARG A 24 -3.70 -8.38 -6.43
N TYR A 25 -4.54 -8.11 -5.44
CA TYR A 25 -4.22 -8.18 -4.02
C TYR A 25 -5.40 -8.77 -3.25
N GLU A 26 -5.14 -9.59 -2.24
CA GLU A 26 -6.20 -10.23 -1.46
C GLU A 26 -6.87 -9.28 -0.46
N THR A 27 -6.11 -8.29 0.04
CA THR A 27 -6.61 -7.37 1.07
C THR A 27 -6.05 -5.96 0.90
N ARG A 28 -6.80 -4.96 1.38
CA ARG A 28 -6.33 -3.57 1.49
C ARG A 28 -5.00 -3.45 2.24
N SER A 29 -4.81 -4.26 3.30
CA SER A 29 -3.56 -4.27 4.06
C SER A 29 -2.38 -4.79 3.24
N GLU A 30 -2.60 -5.68 2.28
CA GLU A 30 -1.57 -6.18 1.39
C GLU A 30 -1.14 -5.13 0.37
N VAL A 31 -2.10 -4.42 -0.22
CA VAL A 31 -1.84 -3.27 -1.10
C VAL A 31 -0.94 -2.25 -0.39
N ILE A 32 -1.30 -1.87 0.84
CA ILE A 32 -0.52 -0.91 1.63
C ILE A 32 0.89 -1.45 1.92
N ARG A 33 1.03 -2.73 2.32
CA ARG A 33 2.35 -3.32 2.60
C ARG A 33 3.24 -3.35 1.37
N ALA A 34 2.70 -3.73 0.21
CA ALA A 34 3.43 -3.75 -1.05
C ALA A 34 3.86 -2.34 -1.46
N ALA A 35 2.94 -1.36 -1.39
CA ALA A 35 3.23 0.04 -1.71
C ALA A 35 4.33 0.62 -0.79
N ILE A 36 4.23 0.41 0.52
CA ILE A 36 5.25 0.86 1.48
C ILE A 36 6.59 0.16 1.23
N GLY A 37 6.58 -1.16 0.99
CA GLY A 37 7.80 -1.92 0.72
C GLY A 37 8.52 -1.47 -0.55
N ASP A 38 7.78 -1.17 -1.60
CA ASP A 38 8.34 -0.66 -2.86
C ASP A 38 8.80 0.80 -2.72
N PHE A 39 8.06 1.61 -1.96
CA PHE A 39 8.44 2.99 -1.66
C PHE A 39 9.75 3.05 -0.85
N ILE A 40 9.84 2.29 0.25
CA ILE A 40 11.05 2.19 1.09
C ILE A 40 12.23 1.69 0.25
N ARG A 41 12.05 0.66 -0.58
CA ARG A 41 13.11 0.16 -1.46
C ARG A 41 13.59 1.24 -2.45
N LYS A 42 12.68 2.02 -3.03
CA LYS A 42 13.05 3.13 -3.93
C LYS A 42 13.81 4.23 -3.20
N GLU A 43 13.34 4.66 -2.03
CA GLU A 43 13.93 5.78 -1.29
C GLU A 43 15.24 5.42 -0.57
N LEU A 44 15.38 4.19 -0.05
CA LEU A 44 16.54 3.80 0.78
C LEU A 44 17.62 3.02 0.02
N TRP A 45 17.31 2.41 -1.14
CA TRP A 45 18.33 1.73 -1.96
C TRP A 45 18.88 2.57 -3.11
N ILE A 46 18.36 3.77 -3.32
CA ILE A 46 19.14 4.85 -3.96
C ILE A 46 20.03 5.44 -2.86
N LYS A 47 21.08 4.71 -2.50
CA LYS A 47 22.27 5.34 -1.93
C LYS A 47 22.99 6.01 -3.09
N ASP A 48 22.96 7.34 -3.12
CA ASP A 48 24.14 8.09 -3.57
C ASP A 48 25.32 7.78 -2.64
#